data_AF-A0A2P8GQJ6-F1
#
_entry.id   AF-A0A2P8GQJ6-F1
#
_cell.length_a   1.000
_cell.length_b   1.000
_cell.length_c   1.000
_cell.angle_alpha   90.00
_cell.angle_beta   90.00
_cell.angle_gamma   90.00
#
_symmetry.space_group_name_H-M   'P 1'
#
loop_
_entity.id
_entity.type
_entity.pdbx_description
1 polymer ?
#
loop_
_entity_poly.entity_id
_entity_poly.type
_entity_poly.pdbx_seq_one_letter_code
_entity_poly.pdbx_strand_id
1 'polypeptide(L)'
;MEFNNKLRVVELFAGVGGFRLGLQKANEKLFDIVWANQWEPSRKAQDAFDCYSRNFDTGIHSNEDITKVTDETFHDLQPNLLVGGFPCQDYSVARTKAGEQGIQGKKGVLFWEIKRVIEHTHPKYVLLENVDRLLKSPSSQRGRDFAVMLATFRDLNYTVEWRVINAAEYGMAQRRRRVFIFAYKNGISFEKKQSILTPENIVFNEGFFAKPFPVEQEPYKNRVSSVQLPEDIVKLSDEFSYGFHTAGYMKHGQVFTSHVTPVLEEPIPLKDILIDEEAVPEKFFLTEANIEKFAYLRGPKKIERTTADGHVYNFSEGGMSPTDELDKPGRTMLTSEGSINRSTHIVEVEGKKRFLTPVECERLNGFPDNWTAGMADRMRYFCMGNALVVDLIQRMGERIEEIEKTNEMSQVQMELSVFS
;
A
#
# COMPACT_ATOMS: atom_id res chain seq x y z
N MET A 1 -25.99 14.26 -10.08
CA MET A 1 -26.63 12.97 -9.70
C MET A 1 -26.23 12.72 -8.25
N GLU A 2 -27.19 12.73 -7.33
CA GLU A 2 -26.94 12.26 -5.97
C GLU A 2 -26.75 10.75 -6.04
N PHE A 3 -25.64 10.23 -5.49
CA PHE A 3 -25.48 8.79 -5.31
C PHE A 3 -26.54 8.32 -4.33
N ASN A 4 -27.42 7.43 -4.79
CA ASN A 4 -28.52 6.96 -3.97
C ASN A 4 -28.08 5.90 -2.94
N ASN A 5 -26.80 5.47 -2.97
CA ASN A 5 -26.22 4.57 -1.97
C ASN A 5 -24.76 4.90 -1.68
N LYS A 6 -24.43 5.07 -0.39
CA LYS A 6 -23.04 5.18 0.09
C LYS A 6 -22.36 3.81 0.07
N LEU A 7 -21.06 3.77 -0.22
CA LEU A 7 -20.21 2.61 -0.01
C LEU A 7 -19.74 2.59 1.44
N ARG A 8 -20.16 1.58 2.20
CA ARG A 8 -19.64 1.32 3.55
C ARG A 8 -18.21 0.81 3.45
N VAL A 9 -17.27 1.46 4.13
CA VAL A 9 -15.84 1.16 4.09
C VAL A 9 -15.33 0.70 5.45
N VAL A 10 -14.56 -0.37 5.45
CA VAL A 10 -13.76 -0.82 6.60
C VAL A 10 -12.29 -0.59 6.30
N GLU A 11 -11.57 0.09 7.20
CA GLU A 11 -10.15 0.38 7.07
C GLU A 11 -9.33 -0.39 8.11
N LEU A 12 -8.53 -1.36 7.66
CA LEU A 12 -7.62 -2.12 8.48
C LEU A 12 -6.22 -1.50 8.48
N PHE A 13 -5.55 -1.53 9.63
CA PHE A 13 -4.20 -1.00 9.80
C PHE A 13 -4.13 0.47 9.35
N ALA A 14 -5.08 1.27 9.84
CA ALA A 14 -5.37 2.61 9.32
C ALA A 14 -4.17 3.57 9.39
N GLY A 15 -3.22 3.32 10.31
CA GLY A 15 -2.11 4.22 10.58
C GLY A 15 -2.64 5.60 10.95
N VAL A 16 -2.19 6.62 10.25
CA VAL A 16 -2.70 8.00 10.38
C VAL A 16 -3.84 8.32 9.40
N GLY A 17 -4.40 7.32 8.72
CA GLY A 17 -5.62 7.41 7.91
C GLY A 17 -5.42 7.82 6.46
N GLY A 18 -4.33 7.36 5.85
CA GLY A 18 -4.04 7.65 4.44
C GLY A 18 -5.11 7.12 3.48
N PHE A 19 -5.68 5.94 3.75
CA PHE A 19 -6.73 5.40 2.90
C PHE A 19 -8.01 6.24 3.02
N ARG A 20 -8.49 6.47 4.24
CA ARG A 20 -9.67 7.29 4.47
C ARG A 20 -9.55 8.69 3.87
N LEU A 21 -8.45 9.38 4.11
CA LEU A 21 -8.24 10.72 3.56
C LEU A 21 -8.27 10.71 2.02
N GLY A 22 -7.62 9.74 1.38
CA GLY A 22 -7.64 9.61 -0.08
C GLY A 22 -9.04 9.32 -0.63
N LEU A 23 -9.78 8.41 -0.01
CA LEU A 23 -11.14 8.08 -0.41
C LEU A 23 -12.10 9.27 -0.22
N GLN A 24 -11.99 10.01 0.89
CA GLN A 24 -12.81 11.20 1.12
C GLN A 24 -12.46 12.34 0.17
N LYS A 25 -11.17 12.51 -0.20
CA LYS A 25 -10.76 13.44 -1.26
C LYS A 25 -11.37 13.07 -2.61
N ALA A 26 -11.47 11.78 -2.93
CA ALA A 26 -12.13 11.32 -4.15
C ALA A 26 -13.62 11.66 -4.11
N ASN A 27 -14.33 11.21 -3.07
CA ASN A 27 -15.74 11.52 -2.87
C ASN A 27 -16.23 11.21 -1.45
N GLU A 28 -16.18 12.20 -0.56
CA GLU A 28 -16.62 12.08 0.84
C GLU A 28 -18.08 11.61 0.99
N LYS A 29 -18.96 11.94 0.03
CA LYS A 29 -20.37 11.53 0.08
C LYS A 29 -20.57 10.06 -0.27
N LEU A 30 -19.70 9.51 -1.11
CA LEU A 30 -19.76 8.12 -1.54
C LEU A 30 -19.12 7.18 -0.50
N PHE A 31 -17.93 7.52 0.01
CA PHE A 31 -17.17 6.63 0.90
C PHE A 31 -17.49 6.88 2.37
N ASP A 32 -18.32 6.01 2.95
CA ASP A 32 -18.71 6.04 4.35
C ASP A 32 -17.85 5.09 5.18
N ILE A 33 -16.81 5.60 5.82
CA ILE A 33 -15.92 4.78 6.66
C ILE A 33 -16.65 4.47 7.97
N VAL A 34 -17.18 3.25 8.07
CA VAL A 34 -18.01 2.83 9.21
C VAL A 34 -17.17 2.30 10.36
N TRP A 35 -15.99 1.76 10.08
CA TRP A 35 -15.09 1.22 11.09
C TRP A 35 -13.64 1.25 10.59
N ALA A 36 -12.73 1.68 11.46
CA ALA A 36 -11.31 1.69 11.21
C ALA A 36 -10.54 1.11 12.41
N ASN A 37 -9.54 0.28 12.14
CA ASN A 37 -8.70 -0.31 13.18
C ASN A 37 -7.24 0.12 13.05
N GLN A 38 -6.69 0.58 14.17
CA GLN A 38 -5.28 0.91 14.29
C GLN A 38 -4.80 0.60 15.70
N TRP A 39 -3.82 -0.31 15.78
CA TRP A 39 -3.18 -0.71 17.03
C TRP A 39 -1.67 -0.76 16.88
N GLU A 40 -0.95 -0.15 17.82
CA GLU A 40 0.50 -0.16 17.89
C GLU A 40 0.97 -1.13 19.00
N PRO A 41 1.36 -2.36 18.64
CA PRO A 41 1.68 -3.38 19.63
C PRO A 41 2.88 -2.99 20.49
N SER A 42 2.84 -3.39 21.76
CA SER A 42 3.91 -3.14 22.75
C SER A 42 4.18 -1.66 23.06
N ARG A 43 3.24 -0.75 22.74
CA ARG A 43 3.32 0.67 23.07
C ARG A 43 2.16 1.10 23.96
N LYS A 44 2.47 1.92 24.98
CA LYS A 44 1.43 2.56 25.80
C LYS A 44 0.78 3.74 25.08
N ALA A 45 1.62 4.60 24.46
CA ALA A 45 1.14 5.64 23.57
C ALA A 45 0.72 5.03 22.24
N GLN A 46 -0.39 5.50 21.69
CA GLN A 46 -1.00 5.02 20.46
C GLN A 46 -1.06 6.17 19.46
N ASP A 47 0.11 6.79 19.22
CA ASP A 47 0.26 8.03 18.46
C ASP A 47 -0.50 7.99 17.12
N ALA A 48 -0.38 6.90 16.34
CA ALA A 48 -1.04 6.77 15.05
C ALA A 48 -2.56 6.74 15.20
N PHE A 49 -3.08 5.97 16.16
CA PHE A 49 -4.51 5.92 16.47
C PHE A 49 -5.04 7.25 16.99
N ASP A 50 -4.30 7.92 17.88
CA ASP A 50 -4.70 9.20 18.46
C ASP A 50 -4.75 10.28 17.36
N CYS A 51 -3.79 10.26 16.42
CA CYS A 51 -3.80 11.13 15.25
C CYS A 51 -4.96 10.82 14.31
N TYR A 52 -5.25 9.53 14.03
CA TYR A 52 -6.41 9.14 13.25
C TYR A 52 -7.69 9.69 13.89
N SER A 53 -7.89 9.42 15.18
CA SER A 53 -9.07 9.84 15.94
C SER A 53 -9.19 11.35 16.14
N ARG A 54 -8.08 12.09 16.03
CA ARG A 54 -8.11 13.56 16.06
C ARG A 54 -8.57 14.16 14.73
N ASN A 55 -8.19 13.55 13.60
CA ASN A 55 -8.47 14.10 12.26
C ASN A 55 -9.83 13.64 11.71
N PHE A 56 -10.46 12.65 12.32
CA PHE A 56 -11.73 12.09 11.89
C PHE A 56 -12.70 11.99 13.05
N ASP A 57 -13.98 12.28 12.82
CA ASP A 57 -15.03 12.33 13.84
C ASP A 57 -16.21 11.38 13.54
N THR A 58 -16.20 10.71 12.40
CA THR A 58 -17.23 9.74 11.99
C THR A 58 -16.69 8.30 11.93
N GLY A 59 -17.59 7.33 12.07
CA GLY A 59 -17.26 5.91 12.12
C GLY A 59 -16.70 5.47 13.48
N ILE A 60 -16.55 4.15 13.66
CA ILE A 60 -15.96 3.58 14.87
C ILE A 60 -14.44 3.51 14.70
N HIS A 61 -13.70 4.02 15.68
CA HIS A 61 -12.24 3.93 15.72
C HIS A 61 -11.81 2.88 16.75
N SER A 62 -11.37 1.72 16.28
CA SER A 62 -10.91 0.61 17.11
C SER A 62 -9.40 0.71 17.38
N ASN A 63 -9.03 0.90 18.65
CA ASN A 63 -7.65 0.79 19.14
C ASN A 63 -7.38 -0.58 19.77
N GLU A 64 -7.69 -1.64 19.04
CA GLU A 64 -7.58 -3.01 19.56
C GLU A 64 -6.71 -3.86 18.65
N ASP A 65 -6.03 -4.83 19.26
CA ASP A 65 -5.36 -5.87 18.49
C ASP A 65 -6.40 -6.58 17.63
N ILE A 66 -6.24 -6.50 16.30
CA ILE A 66 -7.20 -7.06 15.34
C ILE A 66 -7.46 -8.56 15.56
N THR A 67 -6.48 -9.28 16.12
CA THR A 67 -6.62 -10.71 16.45
C THR A 67 -7.60 -10.98 17.60
N LYS A 68 -8.00 -9.95 18.34
CA LYS A 68 -8.95 -10.02 19.46
C LYS A 68 -10.35 -9.53 19.08
N VAL A 69 -10.50 -8.89 17.93
CA VAL A 69 -11.82 -8.46 17.44
C VAL A 69 -12.64 -9.72 17.14
N THR A 70 -13.90 -9.74 17.57
CA THR A 70 -14.75 -10.93 17.47
C THR A 70 -15.35 -11.10 16.08
N ASP A 71 -15.71 -12.33 15.75
CA ASP A 71 -16.33 -12.64 14.46
C ASP A 71 -17.72 -12.00 14.34
N GLU A 72 -18.46 -11.85 15.45
CA GLU A 72 -19.74 -11.12 15.49
C GLU A 72 -19.53 -9.66 15.12
N THR A 73 -18.47 -9.04 15.66
CA THR A 73 -18.12 -7.65 15.34
C THR A 73 -17.91 -7.50 13.84
N PHE A 74 -17.15 -8.41 13.21
CA PHE A 74 -16.96 -8.38 11.76
C PHE A 74 -18.26 -8.60 11.00
N HIS A 75 -19.09 -9.56 11.39
CA HIS A 75 -20.37 -9.82 10.73
C HIS A 75 -21.26 -8.58 10.69
N ASP A 76 -21.30 -7.77 11.75
CA ASP A 76 -22.15 -6.57 11.84
C ASP A 76 -21.65 -5.40 10.96
N LEU A 77 -20.38 -5.39 10.54
CA LEU A 77 -19.82 -4.28 9.75
C LEU A 77 -20.48 -4.15 8.37
N GLN A 78 -20.72 -5.28 7.70
CA GLN A 78 -21.26 -5.37 6.33
C GLN A 78 -20.67 -4.34 5.33
N PRO A 79 -19.32 -4.24 5.18
CA PRO A 79 -18.69 -3.32 4.23
C PRO A 79 -18.96 -3.68 2.76
N ASN A 80 -19.04 -2.65 1.92
CA ASN A 80 -18.92 -2.81 0.48
C ASN A 80 -17.45 -2.82 0.05
N LEU A 81 -16.59 -2.06 0.74
CA LEU A 81 -15.17 -1.92 0.45
C LEU A 81 -14.34 -2.19 1.73
N LEU A 82 -13.38 -3.09 1.61
CA LEU A 82 -12.34 -3.29 2.62
C LEU A 82 -11.03 -2.67 2.12
N VAL A 83 -10.38 -1.84 2.93
CA VAL A 83 -9.06 -1.28 2.60
C VAL A 83 -8.03 -1.57 3.69
N GLY A 84 -6.74 -1.61 3.35
CA GLY A 84 -5.69 -1.69 4.38
C GLY A 84 -4.26 -1.81 3.87
N GLY A 85 -3.35 -1.14 4.56
CA GLY A 85 -1.90 -1.20 4.36
C GLY A 85 -1.28 -2.08 5.44
N PHE A 86 -1.12 -3.36 5.16
CA PHE A 86 -0.79 -4.35 6.19
C PHE A 86 0.72 -4.60 6.30
N PRO A 87 1.25 -4.85 7.52
CA PRO A 87 2.68 -5.05 7.72
C PRO A 87 3.27 -6.20 6.88
N CYS A 88 4.40 -5.94 6.21
CA CYS A 88 5.13 -6.93 5.42
C CYS A 88 5.83 -7.97 6.32
N GLN A 89 5.22 -9.14 6.51
CA GLN A 89 5.81 -10.29 7.19
C GLN A 89 5.82 -11.52 6.26
N ASP A 90 6.71 -12.50 6.50
CA ASP A 90 6.66 -13.78 5.75
C ASP A 90 5.33 -14.50 6.04
N TYR A 91 4.68 -15.07 5.03
CA TYR A 91 3.40 -15.76 5.20
C TYR A 91 3.62 -17.27 5.26
N SER A 92 3.33 -17.91 6.40
CA SER A 92 3.35 -19.37 6.50
C SER A 92 1.94 -19.92 6.69
N VAL A 93 1.54 -20.90 5.87
CA VAL A 93 0.36 -21.72 6.13
C VAL A 93 0.73 -22.78 7.17
N ALA A 94 0.05 -22.79 8.31
CA ALA A 94 0.27 -23.81 9.35
C ALA A 94 -0.54 -25.08 9.02
N ARG A 95 0.07 -26.25 9.21
CA ARG A 95 -0.66 -27.53 9.19
C ARG A 95 -1.48 -27.65 10.47
N THR A 96 -2.79 -27.74 10.34
CA THR A 96 -3.62 -28.32 11.39
C THR A 96 -3.36 -29.83 11.39
N LYS A 97 -3.05 -30.40 12.56
CA LYS A 97 -3.15 -31.85 12.72
C LYS A 97 -4.60 -32.23 12.42
N ALA A 98 -4.79 -33.33 11.67
CA ALA A 98 -6.09 -33.82 11.26
C ALA A 98 -7.09 -33.78 12.43
N GLY A 99 -8.05 -32.84 12.37
CA GLY A 99 -9.13 -32.70 13.36
C GLY A 99 -9.23 -31.36 14.09
N GLU A 100 -8.26 -30.44 13.98
CA GLU A 100 -8.35 -29.11 14.62
C GLU A 100 -8.58 -28.01 13.58
N GLN A 101 -9.63 -27.20 13.74
CA GLN A 101 -9.83 -25.97 12.96
C GLN A 101 -8.99 -24.85 13.62
N GLY A 102 -7.82 -24.54 13.06
CA GLY A 102 -6.99 -23.46 13.57
C GLY A 102 -5.71 -23.22 12.79
N ILE A 103 -5.71 -22.20 11.93
CA ILE A 103 -4.49 -21.69 11.28
C ILE A 103 -3.67 -20.95 12.33
N GLN A 104 -2.61 -21.55 12.88
CA GLN A 104 -1.65 -20.84 13.74
C GLN A 104 -0.21 -20.95 13.21
N GLY A 105 0.11 -20.09 12.25
CA GLY A 105 1.49 -19.73 11.91
C GLY A 105 1.84 -18.40 12.59
N LYS A 106 2.92 -18.35 13.39
CA LYS A 106 3.38 -17.13 14.10
C LYS A 106 3.89 -16.01 13.17
N LYS A 107 3.93 -16.23 11.85
CA LYS A 107 4.36 -15.29 10.80
C LYS A 107 3.29 -15.22 9.71
N GLY A 108 2.79 -14.02 9.41
CA GLY A 108 1.69 -13.80 8.45
C GLY A 108 0.30 -13.64 9.10
N VAL A 109 0.21 -13.58 10.43
CA VAL A 109 -1.03 -13.47 11.21
C VAL A 109 -1.96 -12.38 10.65
N LEU A 110 -1.42 -11.22 10.30
CA LEU A 110 -2.22 -10.06 9.91
C LEU A 110 -2.95 -10.23 8.56
N PHE A 111 -2.41 -10.99 7.61
CA PHE A 111 -3.16 -11.32 6.40
C PHE A 111 -4.26 -12.34 6.67
N TRP A 112 -4.05 -13.27 7.60
CA TRP A 112 -5.10 -14.19 8.03
C TRP A 112 -6.25 -13.46 8.71
N GLU A 113 -5.98 -12.34 9.38
CA GLU A 113 -7.03 -11.46 9.90
C GLU A 113 -7.77 -10.74 8.78
N ILE A 114 -7.10 -10.27 7.73
CA ILE A 114 -7.77 -9.74 6.51
C ILE A 114 -8.68 -10.82 5.92
N LYS A 115 -8.19 -12.05 5.77
CA LYS A 115 -9.00 -13.20 5.32
C LYS A 115 -10.22 -13.39 6.22
N ARG A 116 -10.05 -13.38 7.54
CA ARG A 116 -11.14 -13.52 8.52
C ARG A 116 -12.20 -12.44 8.32
N VAL A 117 -11.81 -11.18 8.17
CA VAL A 117 -12.77 -10.10 7.85
C VAL A 117 -13.53 -10.39 6.55
N ILE A 118 -12.83 -10.77 5.47
CA ILE A 118 -13.46 -11.06 4.17
C ILE A 118 -14.42 -12.26 4.27
N GLU A 119 -14.09 -13.29 5.05
CA GLU A 119 -14.94 -14.47 5.27
C GLU A 119 -16.24 -14.12 5.99
N HIS A 120 -16.21 -13.21 6.96
CA HIS A 120 -17.40 -12.82 7.72
C HIS A 120 -18.24 -11.72 7.05
N THR A 121 -17.64 -10.93 6.16
CA THR A 121 -18.29 -9.75 5.56
C THR A 121 -18.56 -9.83 4.06
N HIS A 122 -17.77 -10.62 3.33
CA HIS A 122 -17.85 -10.80 1.88
C HIS A 122 -17.99 -9.48 1.07
N PRO A 123 -17.09 -8.50 1.27
CA PRO A 123 -17.21 -7.17 0.67
C PRO A 123 -17.19 -7.24 -0.85
N LYS A 124 -17.79 -6.25 -1.51
CA LYS A 124 -17.77 -6.15 -2.98
C LYS A 124 -16.34 -5.99 -3.51
N TYR A 125 -15.54 -5.20 -2.80
CA TYR A 125 -14.19 -4.81 -3.15
C TYR A 125 -13.24 -4.94 -1.97
N VAL A 126 -11.99 -5.28 -2.26
CA VAL A 126 -10.87 -5.26 -1.32
C VAL A 126 -9.71 -4.52 -1.99
N LEU A 127 -9.19 -3.47 -1.38
CA LEU A 127 -8.04 -2.70 -1.86
C LEU A 127 -6.92 -2.72 -0.82
N LEU A 128 -5.84 -3.42 -1.12
CA LEU A 128 -4.70 -3.56 -0.21
C LEU A 128 -3.45 -2.89 -0.76
N GLU A 129 -2.58 -2.47 0.14
CA GLU A 129 -1.26 -1.92 -0.17
C GLU A 129 -0.16 -2.71 0.57
N ASN A 130 0.98 -2.88 -0.10
CA ASN A 130 2.20 -3.40 0.51
C ASN A 130 3.46 -2.96 -0.25
N VAL A 131 4.65 -3.29 0.27
CA VAL A 131 5.91 -3.13 -0.47
C VAL A 131 5.98 -4.07 -1.68
N ASP A 132 6.58 -3.61 -2.77
CA ASP A 132 6.68 -4.36 -4.04
C ASP A 132 7.43 -5.71 -3.92
N ARG A 133 8.27 -5.84 -2.88
CA ARG A 133 8.95 -7.09 -2.52
C ARG A 133 7.98 -8.24 -2.25
N LEU A 134 6.73 -7.96 -1.85
CA LEU A 134 5.69 -8.97 -1.63
C LEU A 134 5.59 -9.96 -2.81
N LEU A 135 5.68 -9.46 -4.05
CA LEU A 135 5.64 -10.27 -5.28
C LEU A 135 6.75 -11.32 -5.39
N LYS A 136 7.81 -11.18 -4.59
CA LYS A 136 8.99 -12.07 -4.57
C LYS A 136 9.11 -12.83 -3.25
N SER A 137 8.22 -12.59 -2.28
CA SER A 137 8.31 -13.13 -0.94
C SER A 137 7.94 -14.63 -0.89
N PRO A 138 8.55 -15.43 0.02
CA PRO A 138 9.72 -15.09 0.82
C PRO A 138 11.01 -15.22 0.00
N SER A 139 12.11 -14.72 0.54
CA SER A 139 13.43 -14.84 -0.11
C SER A 139 13.89 -16.29 -0.34
N SER A 140 13.45 -17.23 0.50
CA SER A 140 13.78 -18.66 0.39
C SER A 140 12.98 -19.41 -0.68
N GLN A 141 11.83 -18.88 -1.11
CA GLN A 141 10.91 -19.54 -2.04
C GLN A 141 10.14 -18.48 -2.83
N ARG A 142 10.77 -17.99 -3.90
CA ARG A 142 10.34 -16.78 -4.59
C ARG A 142 8.86 -16.82 -5.01
N GLY A 143 8.09 -15.83 -4.55
CA GLY A 143 6.72 -15.59 -4.97
C GLY A 143 5.66 -16.46 -4.28
N ARG A 144 6.05 -17.42 -3.44
CA ARG A 144 5.10 -18.28 -2.71
C ARG A 144 4.08 -17.46 -1.92
N ASP A 145 4.51 -16.46 -1.17
CA ASP A 145 3.63 -15.70 -0.28
C ASP A 145 2.54 -14.96 -1.05
N PHE A 146 2.90 -14.35 -2.17
CA PHE A 146 1.93 -13.70 -3.04
C PHE A 146 1.00 -14.73 -3.70
N ALA A 147 1.51 -15.90 -4.07
CA ALA A 147 0.67 -16.99 -4.59
C ALA A 147 -0.34 -17.52 -3.55
N VAL A 148 0.05 -17.65 -2.28
CA VAL A 148 -0.85 -18.02 -1.17
C VAL A 148 -1.97 -16.98 -1.03
N MET A 149 -1.63 -15.69 -1.13
CA MET A 149 -2.59 -14.60 -1.10
C MET A 149 -3.58 -14.67 -2.26
N LEU A 150 -3.10 -14.87 -3.50
CA LEU A 150 -3.95 -15.03 -4.67
C LEU A 150 -4.85 -16.26 -4.55
N ALA A 151 -4.33 -17.40 -4.08
CA ALA A 151 -5.12 -18.60 -3.83
C ALA A 151 -6.19 -18.38 -2.77
N THR A 152 -5.87 -17.63 -1.70
CA THR A 152 -6.85 -17.25 -0.67
C THR A 152 -7.99 -16.44 -1.28
N PHE A 153 -7.70 -15.43 -2.11
CA PHE A 153 -8.75 -14.67 -2.81
C PHE A 153 -9.57 -15.54 -3.77
N ARG A 154 -8.93 -16.46 -4.51
CA ARG A 154 -9.63 -17.45 -5.36
C ARG A 154 -10.62 -18.26 -4.53
N ASP A 155 -10.18 -18.80 -3.40
CA ASP A 155 -11.00 -19.68 -2.54
C ASP A 155 -12.16 -18.90 -1.89
N LEU A 156 -11.99 -17.60 -1.69
CA LEU A 156 -13.05 -16.68 -1.25
C LEU A 156 -13.92 -16.14 -2.40
N ASN A 157 -13.74 -16.65 -3.62
CA ASN A 157 -14.49 -16.28 -4.82
C ASN A 157 -14.29 -14.83 -5.29
N TYR A 158 -13.03 -14.37 -5.30
CA TYR A 158 -12.61 -13.08 -5.84
C TYR A 158 -11.73 -13.23 -7.08
N THR A 159 -11.87 -12.28 -7.99
CA THR A 159 -10.89 -11.98 -9.05
C THR A 159 -9.94 -10.90 -8.52
N VAL A 160 -8.65 -10.98 -8.87
CA VAL A 160 -7.61 -10.09 -8.34
C VAL A 160 -6.83 -9.43 -9.46
N GLU A 161 -6.67 -8.11 -9.37
CA GLU A 161 -5.69 -7.34 -10.11
C GLU A 161 -4.60 -6.84 -9.17
N TRP A 162 -3.38 -6.66 -9.67
CA TRP A 162 -2.33 -5.94 -8.94
C TRP A 162 -1.48 -5.06 -9.84
N ARG A 163 -0.91 -4.01 -9.25
CA ARG A 163 0.07 -3.15 -9.90
C ARG A 163 1.08 -2.60 -8.91
N VAL A 164 2.35 -2.60 -9.32
CA VAL A 164 3.42 -1.87 -8.67
C VAL A 164 3.42 -0.46 -9.21
N ILE A 165 3.17 0.51 -8.33
CA ILE A 165 3.02 1.93 -8.64
C ILE A 165 4.10 2.70 -7.88
N ASN A 166 4.82 3.57 -8.59
CA ASN A 166 5.71 4.55 -7.99
C ASN A 166 5.03 5.92 -8.05
N ALA A 167 4.78 6.56 -6.92
CA ALA A 167 3.97 7.79 -6.90
C ALA A 167 4.54 8.91 -7.79
N ALA A 168 5.87 9.06 -7.83
CA ALA A 168 6.53 10.04 -8.71
C ALA A 168 6.41 9.74 -10.21
N GLU A 169 6.11 8.51 -10.63
CA GLU A 169 5.85 8.21 -12.05
C GLU A 169 4.47 8.73 -12.48
N TYR A 170 3.61 9.09 -11.52
CA TYR A 170 2.24 9.57 -11.70
C TYR A 170 2.01 10.96 -11.06
N GLY A 171 3.06 11.78 -11.02
CA GLY A 171 2.95 13.20 -10.67
C GLY A 171 3.17 13.57 -9.20
N MET A 172 3.29 12.62 -8.28
CA MET A 172 3.43 12.93 -6.85
C MET A 172 4.88 13.24 -6.43
N ALA A 173 5.03 13.89 -5.26
CA ALA A 173 6.31 14.41 -4.78
C ALA A 173 7.34 13.36 -4.33
N GLN A 174 7.01 12.07 -4.33
CA GLN A 174 7.83 11.02 -3.73
C GLN A 174 8.02 9.83 -4.66
N ARG A 175 9.27 9.40 -4.82
CA ARG A 175 9.63 8.13 -5.47
C ARG A 175 9.35 6.96 -4.52
N ARG A 176 8.05 6.70 -4.27
CA ARG A 176 7.55 5.66 -3.37
C ARG A 176 6.90 4.56 -4.18
N ARG A 177 7.61 3.44 -4.33
CA ARG A 177 7.13 2.24 -5.04
C ARG A 177 6.42 1.28 -4.10
N ARG A 178 5.18 0.92 -4.42
CA ARG A 178 4.32 -0.03 -3.67
C ARG A 178 3.53 -0.91 -4.59
N VAL A 179 3.19 -2.12 -4.15
CA VAL A 179 2.21 -2.96 -4.83
C VAL A 179 0.84 -2.68 -4.24
N PHE A 180 -0.11 -2.39 -5.12
CA PHE A 180 -1.52 -2.32 -4.78
C PHE A 180 -2.22 -3.54 -5.36
N ILE A 181 -3.17 -4.07 -4.59
CA ILE A 181 -3.94 -5.28 -4.91
C ILE A 181 -5.40 -4.90 -4.82
N PHE A 182 -6.13 -5.09 -5.92
CA PHE A 182 -7.56 -4.85 -5.97
C PHE A 182 -8.26 -6.17 -6.27
N ALA A 183 -8.94 -6.70 -5.24
CA ALA A 183 -9.77 -7.89 -5.38
C ALA A 183 -11.24 -7.49 -5.45
N TYR A 184 -11.99 -8.13 -6.33
CA TYR A 184 -13.42 -7.88 -6.49
C TYR A 184 -14.20 -9.17 -6.63
N LYS A 185 -15.37 -9.22 -5.99
CA LYS A 185 -16.17 -10.44 -5.86
C LYS A 185 -16.66 -10.91 -7.23
N ASN A 186 -16.54 -12.21 -7.51
CA ASN A 186 -17.04 -12.77 -8.77
C ASN A 186 -18.56 -12.62 -8.87
N GLY A 187 -19.06 -12.34 -10.08
CA GLY A 187 -20.50 -12.19 -10.36
C GLY A 187 -21.06 -10.78 -10.22
N ILE A 188 -20.30 -9.82 -9.68
CA ILE A 188 -20.68 -8.40 -9.69
C ILE A 188 -20.55 -7.83 -11.12
N SER A 189 -21.24 -6.72 -11.39
CA SER A 189 -21.26 -6.13 -12.75
C SER A 189 -19.87 -5.75 -13.27
N PHE A 190 -18.99 -5.23 -12.42
CA PHE A 190 -17.60 -4.95 -12.79
C PHE A 190 -16.85 -6.22 -13.24
N GLU A 191 -16.92 -7.30 -12.46
CA GLU A 191 -16.25 -8.57 -12.80
C GLU A 191 -16.79 -9.18 -14.11
N LYS A 192 -18.10 -9.14 -14.32
CA LYS A 192 -18.73 -9.61 -15.56
C LYS A 192 -18.23 -8.83 -16.79
N LYS A 193 -18.04 -7.51 -16.65
CA LYS A 193 -17.47 -6.65 -17.71
C LYS A 193 -15.99 -6.96 -17.97
N GLN A 194 -15.21 -7.20 -16.93
CA GLN A 194 -13.79 -7.57 -17.11
C GLN A 194 -13.65 -8.99 -17.72
N SER A 195 -14.56 -9.91 -17.40
CA SER A 195 -14.50 -11.32 -17.82
C SER A 195 -14.61 -11.57 -19.32
N ILE A 196 -15.11 -10.61 -20.08
CA ILE A 196 -15.19 -10.71 -21.55
C ILE A 196 -13.92 -10.18 -22.23
N LEU A 197 -12.99 -9.62 -21.47
CA LEU A 197 -11.73 -9.07 -21.95
C LEU A 197 -10.61 -10.09 -21.82
N THR A 198 -9.56 -9.94 -22.63
CA THR A 198 -8.34 -10.73 -22.43
C THR A 198 -7.58 -10.24 -21.19
N PRO A 199 -6.82 -11.10 -20.49
CA PRO A 199 -6.00 -10.68 -19.36
C PRO A 199 -5.02 -9.55 -19.71
N GLU A 200 -4.48 -9.55 -20.93
CA GLU A 200 -3.68 -8.46 -21.47
C GLU A 200 -4.48 -7.15 -21.46
N ASN A 201 -5.68 -7.13 -22.01
CA ASN A 201 -6.47 -5.92 -22.10
C ASN A 201 -6.89 -5.38 -20.72
N ILE A 202 -7.13 -6.27 -19.75
CA ILE A 202 -7.37 -5.88 -18.35
C ILE A 202 -6.12 -5.20 -17.78
N VAL A 203 -4.95 -5.81 -17.94
CA VAL A 203 -3.69 -5.27 -17.40
C VAL A 203 -3.28 -3.97 -18.08
N PHE A 204 -3.50 -3.80 -19.39
CA PHE A 204 -2.98 -2.63 -20.10
C PHE A 204 -3.99 -1.49 -20.26
N ASN A 205 -5.30 -1.75 -20.33
CA ASN A 205 -6.28 -0.75 -20.78
C ASN A 205 -7.53 -0.59 -19.93
N GLU A 206 -8.15 -1.69 -19.49
CA GLU A 206 -9.53 -1.67 -18.99
C GLU A 206 -9.68 -2.02 -17.51
N GLY A 207 -8.66 -2.66 -16.93
CA GLY A 207 -8.65 -3.06 -15.53
C GLY A 207 -8.73 -1.89 -14.57
N PHE A 208 -8.91 -2.22 -13.30
CA PHE A 208 -8.97 -1.26 -12.22
C PHE A 208 -7.77 -0.31 -12.21
N PHE A 209 -6.55 -0.86 -12.26
CA PHE A 209 -5.34 -0.03 -12.22
C PHE A 209 -4.97 0.60 -13.57
N ALA A 210 -5.47 0.05 -14.69
CA ALA A 210 -5.08 0.49 -16.03
C ALA A 210 -5.53 1.93 -16.32
N LYS A 211 -6.75 2.30 -15.90
CA LYS A 211 -7.31 3.65 -16.12
C LYS A 211 -6.61 4.75 -15.30
N PRO A 212 -6.47 4.65 -13.96
CA PRO A 212 -5.84 5.70 -13.15
C PRO A 212 -4.32 5.76 -13.25
N PHE A 213 -3.67 4.68 -13.71
CA PHE A 213 -2.21 4.55 -13.76
C PHE A 213 -1.76 4.01 -15.13
N PRO A 214 -1.89 4.78 -16.21
CA PRO A 214 -1.61 4.31 -17.56
C PRO A 214 -0.17 3.79 -17.71
N VAL A 215 -0.01 2.84 -18.61
CA VAL A 215 1.26 2.19 -18.95
C VAL A 215 1.45 2.16 -20.47
N GLU A 216 2.69 2.03 -20.92
CA GLU A 216 2.99 1.71 -22.31
C GLU A 216 2.25 0.43 -22.71
N GLN A 217 1.78 0.38 -23.95
CA GLN A 217 0.90 -0.69 -24.46
C GLN A 217 1.63 -2.01 -24.73
N GLU A 218 2.94 -2.05 -24.52
CA GLU A 218 3.79 -3.21 -24.75
C GLU A 218 4.49 -3.64 -23.45
N PRO A 219 4.60 -4.96 -23.18
CA PRO A 219 5.37 -5.47 -22.06
C PRO A 219 6.84 -5.04 -22.14
N TYR A 220 7.40 -4.58 -21.03
CA TYR A 220 8.82 -4.23 -20.94
C TYR A 220 9.69 -5.44 -21.27
N LYS A 221 10.40 -5.37 -22.40
CA LYS A 221 11.27 -6.44 -22.92
C LYS A 221 10.56 -7.80 -23.05
N ASN A 222 9.29 -7.81 -23.48
CA ASN A 222 8.47 -9.03 -23.63
C ASN A 222 8.36 -9.87 -22.35
N ARG A 223 8.49 -9.24 -21.18
CA ARG A 223 8.40 -9.93 -19.88
C ARG A 223 6.94 -10.11 -19.50
N VAL A 224 6.35 -11.15 -20.05
CA VAL A 224 4.99 -11.60 -19.80
C VAL A 224 5.01 -13.09 -19.50
N SER A 225 4.15 -13.53 -18.58
CA SER A 225 4.02 -14.95 -18.25
C SER A 225 2.67 -15.25 -17.62
N SER A 226 2.27 -16.52 -17.68
CA SER A 226 1.04 -17.03 -17.07
C SER A 226 1.32 -18.30 -16.27
N VAL A 227 0.49 -18.57 -15.27
CA VAL A 227 0.59 -19.80 -14.44
C VAL A 227 -0.78 -20.16 -13.86
N GLN A 228 -1.04 -21.45 -13.72
CA GLN A 228 -2.18 -21.94 -12.93
C GLN A 228 -1.71 -22.20 -11.50
N LEU A 229 -2.36 -21.57 -10.53
CA LEU A 229 -2.11 -21.84 -9.11
C LEU A 229 -2.63 -23.24 -8.73
N PRO A 230 -1.87 -24.04 -7.96
CA PRO A 230 -2.37 -25.29 -7.39
C PRO A 230 -3.65 -25.07 -6.58
N GLU A 231 -4.62 -25.99 -6.71
CA GLU A 231 -5.86 -25.93 -5.92
C GLU A 231 -5.58 -26.12 -4.43
N ASP A 232 -4.73 -27.09 -4.08
CA ASP A 232 -4.29 -27.34 -2.72
C ASP A 232 -3.33 -26.24 -2.22
N ILE A 233 -3.81 -25.43 -1.27
CA ILE A 233 -3.06 -24.34 -0.66
C ILE A 233 -1.85 -24.83 0.16
N VAL A 234 -1.88 -26.05 0.69
CA VAL A 234 -0.74 -26.65 1.41
C VAL A 234 0.34 -27.01 0.41
N LYS A 235 -0.03 -27.67 -0.69
CA LYS A 235 0.91 -27.96 -1.79
C LYS A 235 1.51 -26.68 -2.38
N LEU A 236 0.68 -25.65 -2.56
CA LEU A 236 1.14 -24.34 -3.01
C LEU A 236 2.17 -23.76 -2.03
N SER A 237 1.87 -23.76 -0.73
CA SER A 237 2.79 -23.26 0.29
C SER A 237 4.13 -24.03 0.29
N ASP A 238 4.10 -25.35 0.17
CA ASP A 238 5.29 -26.20 0.32
C ASP A 238 6.17 -26.21 -0.95
N GLU A 239 5.59 -26.10 -2.15
CA GLU A 239 6.29 -26.40 -3.41
C GLU A 239 6.30 -25.24 -4.42
N PHE A 240 5.36 -24.29 -4.36
CA PHE A 240 5.20 -23.30 -5.42
C PHE A 240 6.29 -22.24 -5.42
N SER A 241 6.87 -21.97 -6.59
CA SER A 241 7.82 -20.89 -6.81
C SER A 241 7.55 -20.25 -8.17
N TYR A 242 7.39 -18.93 -8.20
CA TYR A 242 7.06 -18.21 -9.43
C TYR A 242 7.53 -16.75 -9.39
N GLY A 243 7.90 -16.23 -10.55
CA GLY A 243 8.40 -14.87 -10.72
C GLY A 243 7.34 -13.89 -11.19
N PHE A 244 6.43 -13.44 -10.30
CA PHE A 244 5.43 -12.44 -10.65
C PHE A 244 6.07 -11.13 -11.16
N HIS A 245 5.42 -10.49 -12.13
CA HIS A 245 5.82 -9.20 -12.68
C HIS A 245 5.05 -8.04 -12.03
N THR A 246 5.37 -6.81 -12.44
CA THR A 246 4.92 -5.58 -11.79
C THR A 246 3.43 -5.32 -11.94
N ALA A 247 2.73 -5.95 -12.87
CA ALA A 247 1.28 -5.95 -12.94
C ALA A 247 0.73 -7.34 -13.27
N GLY A 248 -0.53 -7.58 -12.96
CA GLY A 248 -1.20 -8.79 -13.37
C GLY A 248 -2.64 -8.90 -12.95
N TYR A 249 -3.22 -10.03 -13.35
CA TYR A 249 -4.62 -10.40 -13.22
C TYR A 249 -4.71 -11.88 -12.86
N MET A 250 -5.60 -12.22 -11.93
CA MET A 250 -5.89 -13.60 -11.54
C MET A 250 -7.40 -13.81 -11.48
N LYS A 251 -7.87 -14.87 -12.14
CA LYS A 251 -9.23 -15.37 -12.02
C LYS A 251 -9.25 -16.90 -11.94
N HIS A 252 -9.97 -17.44 -10.97
CA HIS A 252 -10.07 -18.89 -10.72
C HIS A 252 -8.71 -19.61 -10.65
N GLY A 253 -7.69 -18.93 -10.09
CA GLY A 253 -6.33 -19.44 -9.99
C GLY A 253 -5.51 -19.34 -11.28
N GLN A 254 -6.10 -18.95 -12.41
CA GLN A 254 -5.37 -18.65 -13.64
C GLN A 254 -4.78 -17.25 -13.54
N VAL A 255 -3.46 -17.16 -13.54
CA VAL A 255 -2.69 -15.93 -13.38
C VAL A 255 -2.10 -15.52 -14.72
N PHE A 256 -2.25 -14.25 -15.07
CA PHE A 256 -1.49 -13.54 -16.09
C PHE A 256 -0.69 -12.42 -15.44
N THR A 257 0.59 -12.25 -15.80
CA THR A 257 1.42 -11.18 -15.25
C THR A 257 2.37 -10.61 -16.30
N SER A 258 2.55 -9.29 -16.28
CA SER A 258 3.39 -8.56 -17.22
C SER A 258 4.22 -7.50 -16.51
N HIS A 259 5.45 -7.29 -16.99
CA HIS A 259 6.25 -6.15 -16.57
C HIS A 259 5.82 -4.93 -17.38
N VAL A 260 5.17 -3.98 -16.71
CA VAL A 260 4.67 -2.76 -17.34
C VAL A 260 5.65 -1.60 -17.17
N THR A 261 5.68 -0.70 -18.16
CA THR A 261 6.37 0.59 -18.09
C THR A 261 5.30 1.68 -17.88
N PRO A 262 5.40 2.54 -16.85
CA PRO A 262 4.43 3.62 -16.63
C PRO A 262 4.49 4.67 -17.76
N VAL A 263 3.35 5.26 -18.10
CA VAL A 263 3.33 6.54 -18.83
C VAL A 263 3.60 7.63 -17.81
N LEU A 264 4.71 8.35 -17.98
CA LEU A 264 5.20 9.30 -16.98
C LEU A 264 4.39 10.59 -16.97
N GLU A 265 4.04 11.04 -15.77
CA GLU A 265 3.55 12.38 -15.49
C GLU A 265 4.66 13.20 -14.80
N GLU A 266 4.66 14.53 -15.01
CA GLU A 266 5.65 15.41 -14.38
C GLU A 266 5.50 15.39 -12.85
N PRO A 267 6.52 14.94 -12.09
CA PRO A 267 6.42 14.86 -10.64
C PRO A 267 6.56 16.22 -9.96
N ILE A 268 5.90 16.38 -8.82
CA ILE A 268 6.17 17.50 -7.92
C ILE A 268 7.63 17.43 -7.40
N PRO A 269 8.48 18.44 -7.66
CA PRO A 269 9.84 18.46 -7.16
C PRO A 269 9.89 18.77 -5.66
N LEU A 270 10.97 18.36 -4.98
CA LEU A 270 11.13 18.59 -3.53
C LEU A 270 11.00 20.07 -3.14
N LYS A 271 11.53 20.99 -3.95
CA LYS A 271 11.44 22.43 -3.67
C LYS A 271 10.00 22.93 -3.50
N ASP A 272 9.03 22.32 -4.18
CA ASP A 272 7.63 22.77 -4.18
C ASP A 272 6.86 22.29 -2.93
N ILE A 273 7.42 21.34 -2.16
CA ILE A 273 6.83 20.89 -0.90
C ILE A 273 7.50 21.50 0.34
N LEU A 274 8.62 22.21 0.17
CA LEU A 274 9.33 22.82 1.29
C LEU A 274 8.48 23.93 1.94
N ILE A 275 8.67 24.13 3.23
CA ILE A 275 8.17 25.33 3.89
C ILE A 275 9.14 26.49 3.65
N ASP A 276 8.69 27.71 3.91
CA ASP A 276 9.57 28.88 3.90
C ASP A 276 10.76 28.67 4.85
N GLU A 277 11.98 28.96 4.39
CA GLU A 277 13.20 28.81 5.18
C GLU A 277 13.19 29.66 6.45
N GLU A 278 12.54 30.83 6.44
CA GLU A 278 12.39 31.67 7.63
C GLU A 278 11.51 31.01 8.71
N ALA A 279 10.63 30.10 8.31
CA ALA A 279 9.74 29.36 9.21
C ALA A 279 10.36 28.06 9.73
N VAL A 280 11.54 27.65 9.25
CA VAL A 280 12.20 26.40 9.69
C VAL A 280 12.84 26.59 11.08
N PRO A 281 12.46 25.79 12.09
CA PRO A 281 13.12 25.84 13.39
C PRO A 281 14.60 25.47 13.34
N GLU A 282 15.44 26.19 14.11
CA GLU A 282 16.90 26.03 14.14
C GLU A 282 17.36 24.57 14.36
N LYS A 283 16.59 23.81 15.15
CA LYS A 283 16.86 22.38 15.45
C LYS A 283 16.93 21.46 14.22
N PHE A 284 16.39 21.87 13.06
CA PHE A 284 16.43 21.08 11.83
C PHE A 284 17.65 21.35 10.96
N PHE A 285 18.39 22.43 11.21
CA PHE A 285 19.64 22.70 10.50
C PHE A 285 20.75 21.77 11.00
N LEU A 286 21.57 21.29 10.07
CA LEU A 286 22.64 20.36 10.39
C LEU A 286 23.78 21.09 11.11
N THR A 287 24.24 20.52 12.22
CA THR A 287 25.48 20.92 12.88
C THR A 287 26.69 20.41 12.10
N GLU A 288 27.89 20.95 12.37
CA GLU A 288 29.14 20.44 11.79
C GLU A 288 29.33 18.93 12.04
N ALA A 289 29.02 18.48 13.26
CA ALA A 289 29.05 17.06 13.61
C ALA A 289 28.07 16.22 12.78
N ASN A 290 26.89 16.77 12.44
CA ASN A 290 25.97 16.09 11.53
C ASN A 290 26.56 15.99 10.13
N ILE A 291 27.15 17.07 9.61
CA ILE A 291 27.72 17.14 8.27
C ILE A 291 28.85 16.09 8.12
N GLU A 292 29.78 16.03 9.08
CA GLU A 292 30.86 15.03 9.09
C GLU A 292 30.31 13.59 9.13
N LYS A 293 29.32 13.36 10.00
CA LYS A 293 28.67 12.05 10.11
C LYS A 293 27.99 11.64 8.80
N PHE A 294 27.31 12.57 8.11
CA PHE A 294 26.70 12.29 6.82
C PHE A 294 27.71 12.09 5.70
N ALA A 295 28.83 12.82 5.71
CA ALA A 295 29.93 12.59 4.77
C ALA A 295 30.45 11.15 4.88
N TYR A 296 30.63 10.62 6.10
CA TYR A 296 30.98 9.20 6.31
C TYR A 296 29.86 8.23 5.92
N LEU A 297 28.61 8.53 6.33
CA LEU A 297 27.47 7.63 6.06
C LEU A 297 27.19 7.51 4.57
N ARG A 298 27.25 8.62 3.82
CA ARG A 298 26.98 8.70 2.38
C ARG A 298 28.24 8.49 1.51
N GLY A 299 29.44 8.55 2.08
CA GLY A 299 30.67 8.18 1.39
C GLY A 299 30.74 6.69 1.02
N PRO A 300 31.52 6.33 -0.03
CA PRO A 300 31.78 4.94 -0.37
C PRO A 300 32.65 4.28 0.72
N LYS A 301 32.37 3.02 1.04
CA LYS A 301 33.14 2.25 2.03
C LYS A 301 33.20 0.77 1.68
N LYS A 302 34.32 0.16 2.03
CA LYS A 302 34.55 -1.28 1.97
C LYS A 302 35.14 -1.70 3.31
N ILE A 303 34.36 -2.43 4.09
CA ILE A 303 34.67 -2.79 5.47
C ILE A 303 34.57 -4.30 5.61
N GLU A 304 35.61 -4.92 6.12
CA GLU A 304 35.56 -6.33 6.48
C GLU A 304 34.64 -6.53 7.70
N ARG A 305 33.68 -7.44 7.60
CA ARG A 305 32.76 -7.79 8.67
C ARG A 305 32.78 -9.29 8.90
N THR A 306 32.53 -9.69 10.13
CA THR A 306 32.42 -11.10 10.52
C THR A 306 30.98 -11.35 10.99
N THR A 307 30.33 -12.38 10.46
CA THR A 307 29.01 -12.80 10.93
C THR A 307 29.09 -13.38 12.34
N ALA A 308 27.95 -13.53 13.03
CA ALA A 308 27.90 -14.18 14.35
C ALA A 308 28.49 -15.60 14.32
N ASP A 309 28.40 -16.29 13.19
CA ASP A 309 28.92 -17.64 12.97
C ASP A 309 30.40 -17.68 12.51
N GLY A 310 31.08 -16.53 12.51
CA GLY A 310 32.52 -16.43 12.21
C GLY A 310 32.89 -16.27 10.72
N HIS A 311 31.92 -16.14 9.81
CA HIS A 311 32.20 -15.96 8.39
C HIS A 311 32.63 -14.52 8.09
N VAL A 312 33.83 -14.35 7.54
CA VAL A 312 34.39 -13.04 7.16
C VAL A 312 33.95 -12.68 5.74
N TYR A 313 33.38 -11.50 5.57
CA TYR A 313 32.95 -10.96 4.27
C TYR A 313 33.24 -9.46 4.16
N ASN A 314 33.45 -9.00 2.93
CA ASN A 314 33.64 -7.57 2.65
C ASN A 314 32.30 -6.88 2.44
N PHE A 315 31.85 -6.11 3.42
CA PHE A 315 30.72 -5.20 3.24
C PHE A 315 31.15 -4.00 2.38
N SER A 316 30.64 -3.93 1.16
CA SER A 316 30.90 -2.83 0.23
C SER A 316 29.64 -2.01 0.02
N GLU A 317 29.73 -0.69 0.13
CA GLU A 317 28.63 0.23 -0.08
C GLU A 317 29.12 1.43 -0.93
N GLY A 318 28.51 1.65 -2.09
CA GLY A 318 28.86 2.75 -3.00
C GLY A 318 28.36 4.10 -2.48
N GLY A 319 28.93 5.22 -2.95
CA GLY A 319 28.57 6.57 -2.48
C GLY A 319 27.13 7.00 -2.79
N MET A 320 26.63 7.99 -2.05
CA MET A 320 25.34 8.65 -2.23
C MET A 320 25.55 10.18 -2.22
N SER A 321 24.73 10.93 -2.95
CA SER A 321 24.75 12.41 -2.93
C SER A 321 24.71 12.96 -1.50
N PRO A 322 25.47 14.00 -1.13
CA PRO A 322 25.43 14.61 0.20
C PRO A 322 24.05 15.16 0.60
N THR A 323 23.26 15.58 -0.40
CA THR A 323 21.92 16.16 -0.25
C THR A 323 20.96 15.58 -1.30
N ASP A 324 19.68 15.72 -1.04
CA ASP A 324 18.59 15.41 -1.94
C ASP A 324 18.39 16.55 -2.94
N GLU A 325 18.16 16.20 -4.21
CA GLU A 325 18.06 17.18 -5.29
C GLU A 325 16.70 17.89 -5.25
N LEU A 326 16.72 19.22 -5.18
CA LEU A 326 15.52 20.06 -5.06
C LEU A 326 14.59 20.00 -6.27
N ASP A 327 15.14 19.84 -7.48
CA ASP A 327 14.38 19.76 -8.74
C ASP A 327 13.85 18.35 -9.04
N LYS A 328 14.01 17.40 -8.12
CA LYS A 328 13.52 16.03 -8.26
C LYS A 328 12.52 15.70 -7.15
N PRO A 329 11.61 14.73 -7.38
CA PRO A 329 10.81 14.17 -6.30
C PRO A 329 11.68 13.51 -5.24
N GLY A 330 11.22 13.57 -4.00
CA GLY A 330 11.89 12.99 -2.83
C GLY A 330 12.11 11.49 -2.99
N ARG A 331 13.08 10.93 -2.26
CA ARG A 331 13.24 9.47 -2.20
C ARG A 331 12.12 8.87 -1.36
N THR A 332 11.98 7.54 -1.38
CA THR A 332 11.08 6.87 -0.44
C THR A 332 11.45 7.23 0.99
N MET A 333 10.51 7.82 1.73
CA MET A 333 10.64 8.06 3.16
C MET A 333 10.53 6.74 3.93
N LEU A 334 11.47 6.51 4.86
CA LEU A 334 11.50 5.32 5.70
C LEU A 334 11.05 5.65 7.12
N THR A 335 10.63 4.63 7.87
CA THR A 335 10.28 4.78 9.30
C THR A 335 11.46 5.21 10.17
N SER A 336 12.69 5.03 9.67
CA SER A 336 13.92 5.47 10.30
C SER A 336 14.26 6.94 10.03
N GLU A 337 13.42 7.70 9.33
CA GLU A 337 13.70 9.09 8.95
C GLU A 337 14.08 9.97 10.15
N GLY A 338 13.42 9.80 11.30
CA GLY A 338 13.75 10.51 12.55
C GLY A 338 15.07 10.10 13.23
N SER A 339 15.92 9.33 12.55
CA SER A 339 17.26 8.95 13.01
C SER A 339 18.32 9.46 12.03
N ILE A 340 19.58 9.54 12.46
CA ILE A 340 20.69 9.89 11.57
C ILE A 340 21.22 8.63 10.91
N ASN A 341 20.76 8.36 9.69
CA ASN A 341 21.21 7.24 8.86
C ASN A 341 21.42 7.72 7.42
N ARG A 342 22.09 6.91 6.60
CA ARG A 342 22.42 7.26 5.21
C ARG A 342 21.21 7.73 4.38
N SER A 343 20.03 7.16 4.60
CA SER A 343 18.82 7.45 3.83
C SER A 343 17.99 8.64 4.34
N THR A 344 18.29 9.19 5.52
CA THR A 344 17.63 10.40 6.04
C THR A 344 17.75 11.52 5.03
N HIS A 345 16.66 12.19 4.69
CA HIS A 345 16.59 13.27 3.74
C HIS A 345 17.32 14.51 4.25
N ILE A 346 18.10 15.12 3.36
CA ILE A 346 18.81 16.38 3.63
C ILE A 346 18.64 17.26 2.42
N VAL A 347 18.11 18.46 2.60
CA VAL A 347 18.05 19.48 1.54
C VAL A 347 19.07 20.56 1.80
N GLU A 348 19.52 21.22 0.73
CA GLU A 348 20.38 22.40 0.80
C GLU A 348 19.70 23.56 0.10
N VAL A 349 19.27 24.54 0.88
CA VAL A 349 18.57 25.74 0.40
C VAL A 349 19.42 26.93 0.81
N GLU A 350 19.75 27.79 -0.16
CA GLU A 350 20.59 28.99 0.06
C GLU A 350 21.92 28.69 0.79
N GLY A 351 22.51 27.53 0.51
CA GLY A 351 23.78 27.08 1.11
C GLY A 351 23.67 26.51 2.52
N LYS A 352 22.46 26.41 3.10
CA LYS A 352 22.22 25.81 4.41
C LYS A 352 21.68 24.40 4.27
N LYS A 353 22.32 23.43 4.93
CA LYS A 353 21.90 22.03 4.95
C LYS A 353 20.97 21.77 6.12
N ARG A 354 19.81 21.16 5.87
CA ARG A 354 18.82 20.82 6.90
C ARG A 354 18.09 19.52 6.62
N PHE A 355 17.50 18.95 7.66
CA PHE A 355 16.52 17.88 7.52
C PHE A 355 15.20 18.42 6.94
N LEU A 356 14.41 17.53 6.36
CA LEU A 356 13.00 17.84 6.11
C LEU A 356 12.27 17.97 7.45
N THR A 357 11.43 18.99 7.59
CA THR A 357 10.56 19.16 8.76
C THR A 357 9.42 18.13 8.72
N PRO A 358 8.76 17.85 9.86
CA PRO A 358 7.60 16.96 9.86
C PRO A 358 6.47 17.40 8.91
N VAL A 359 6.26 18.70 8.73
CA VAL A 359 5.26 19.25 7.79
C VAL A 359 5.64 18.96 6.34
N GLU A 360 6.91 19.14 5.98
CA GLU A 360 7.40 18.78 4.65
C GLU A 360 7.28 17.27 4.40
N CYS A 361 7.44 16.43 5.43
CA CYS A 361 7.19 14.99 5.32
C CYS A 361 5.71 14.62 5.16
N GLU A 362 4.80 15.40 5.73
CA GLU A 362 3.34 15.27 5.49
C GLU A 362 3.01 15.59 4.03
N ARG A 363 3.50 16.74 3.54
CA ARG A 363 3.35 17.15 2.13
C ARG A 363 3.97 16.13 1.16
N LEU A 364 5.13 15.57 1.49
CA LEU A 364 5.79 14.53 0.70
C LEU A 364 4.92 13.27 0.51
N ASN A 365 3.97 13.01 1.41
CA ASN A 365 3.03 11.89 1.33
C ASN A 365 1.60 12.33 0.94
N GLY A 366 1.37 13.60 0.59
CA GLY A 366 0.06 14.12 0.18
C GLY A 366 -0.90 14.45 1.33
N PHE A 367 -0.40 14.50 2.56
CA PHE A 367 -1.19 14.90 3.74
C PHE A 367 -1.22 16.43 3.91
N PRO A 368 -2.32 16.98 4.45
CA PRO A 368 -2.37 18.37 4.89
C PRO A 368 -1.30 18.70 5.95
N ASP A 369 -0.93 19.97 6.02
CA ASP A 369 0.00 20.45 7.04
C ASP A 369 -0.53 20.17 8.45
N ASN A 370 0.37 19.75 9.34
CA ASN A 370 0.10 19.43 10.74
C ASN A 370 -0.83 18.22 10.94
N TRP A 371 -0.97 17.37 9.92
CA TRP A 371 -1.76 16.14 10.03
C TRP A 371 -1.37 15.29 11.24
N THR A 372 -0.08 15.20 11.56
CA THR A 372 0.49 14.44 12.69
C THR A 372 0.90 15.31 13.87
N ALA A 373 0.40 16.56 13.96
CA ALA A 373 0.64 17.42 15.10
C ALA A 373 0.17 16.78 16.42
N GLY A 374 0.86 17.12 17.51
CA GLY A 374 0.66 16.55 18.85
C GLY A 374 1.63 15.41 19.19
N MET A 375 2.25 14.78 18.19
CA MET A 375 3.29 13.76 18.40
C MET A 375 4.68 14.38 18.51
N ALA A 376 5.61 13.65 19.14
CA ALA A 376 7.03 13.95 19.02
C ALA A 376 7.50 13.81 17.55
N ASP A 377 8.45 14.65 17.11
CA ASP A 377 8.94 14.65 15.71
C ASP A 377 9.36 13.26 15.23
N ARG A 378 10.04 12.49 16.07
CA ARG A 378 10.45 11.11 15.76
C ARG A 378 9.25 10.21 15.41
N MET A 379 8.11 10.40 16.07
CA MET A 379 6.89 9.67 15.80
C MET A 379 6.16 10.18 14.56
N ARG A 380 6.18 11.50 14.30
CA ARG A 380 5.68 12.07 13.03
C ARG A 380 6.43 11.46 11.84
N TYR A 381 7.76 11.42 11.91
CA TYR A 381 8.59 10.78 10.91
C TYR A 381 8.34 9.28 10.75
N PHE A 382 8.18 8.55 11.88
CA PHE A 382 7.84 7.13 11.84
C PHE A 382 6.50 6.88 11.13
N CYS A 383 5.47 7.67 11.46
CA CYS A 383 4.15 7.57 10.85
C CYS A 383 4.19 7.86 9.35
N MET A 384 4.83 8.95 8.94
CA MET A 384 4.98 9.32 7.52
C MET A 384 5.85 8.31 6.74
N GLY A 385 6.83 7.67 7.38
CA GLY A 385 7.58 6.58 6.78
C GLY A 385 6.75 5.32 6.50
N ASN A 386 5.72 5.06 7.32
CA ASN A 386 4.74 3.98 7.11
C ASN A 386 3.55 4.38 6.23
N ALA A 387 3.25 5.67 6.13
CA ALA A 387 2.09 6.16 5.38
C ALA A 387 2.16 5.80 3.88
N LEU A 388 1.00 5.80 3.25
CA LEU A 388 0.86 5.75 1.79
C LEU A 388 0.89 7.17 1.20
N VAL A 389 0.96 7.28 -0.13
CA VAL A 389 0.77 8.57 -0.81
C VAL A 389 -0.72 8.78 -1.06
N VAL A 390 -1.31 9.77 -0.40
CA VAL A 390 -2.76 10.01 -0.35
C VAL A 390 -3.36 10.15 -1.75
N ASP A 391 -2.69 10.85 -2.64
CA ASP A 391 -3.17 11.13 -4.01
C ASP A 391 -3.29 9.85 -4.86
N LEU A 392 -2.52 8.80 -4.57
CA LEU A 392 -2.70 7.51 -5.23
C LEU A 392 -4.02 6.86 -4.83
N ILE A 393 -4.40 6.96 -3.55
CA ILE A 393 -5.67 6.44 -3.07
C ILE A 393 -6.83 7.27 -3.58
N GLN A 394 -6.66 8.58 -3.70
CA GLN A 394 -7.67 9.44 -4.34
C GLN A 394 -7.98 8.95 -5.76
N ARG A 395 -6.96 8.76 -6.61
CA ARG A 395 -7.17 8.25 -7.98
C ARG A 395 -7.84 6.88 -8.01
N MET A 396 -7.50 6.00 -7.08
CA MET A 396 -8.16 4.70 -6.93
C MET A 396 -9.62 4.84 -6.48
N GLY A 397 -9.92 5.77 -5.57
CA GLY A 397 -11.27 6.10 -5.12
C GLY A 397 -12.14 6.64 -6.26
N GLU A 398 -11.59 7.56 -7.07
CA GLU A 398 -12.26 8.08 -8.27
C GLU A 398 -12.57 6.95 -9.27
N ARG A 399 -11.67 5.97 -9.41
CA ARG A 399 -11.92 4.78 -10.23
C ARG A 399 -13.02 3.88 -9.65
N ILE A 400 -13.08 3.68 -8.33
CA ILE A 400 -14.18 2.94 -7.69
C ILE A 400 -15.52 3.66 -7.93
N GLU A 401 -15.54 4.99 -7.79
CA GLU A 401 -16.72 5.80 -8.07
C GLU A 401 -17.22 5.64 -9.52
N GLU A 402 -16.32 5.69 -10.50
CA GLU A 402 -16.65 5.46 -11.91
C GLU A 402 -17.27 4.08 -12.13
N ILE A 403 -16.72 3.05 -11.48
CA ILE A 403 -17.24 1.68 -11.52
C ILE A 403 -18.66 1.61 -10.96
N GLU A 404 -18.93 2.27 -9.82
CA GLU A 404 -20.27 2.29 -9.23
C GLU A 404 -21.29 3.02 -10.12
N LYS A 405 -20.95 4.19 -10.65
CA LYS A 405 -21.82 4.95 -11.59
C LYS A 405 -22.22 4.11 -12.80
N THR A 406 -21.26 3.40 -13.38
CA THR A 406 -21.50 2.57 -14.57
C THR A 406 -22.41 1.39 -14.22
N ASN A 407 -22.37 0.88 -13.00
CA ASN A 407 -23.23 -0.22 -12.55
C ASN A 407 -24.68 0.24 -12.37
N GLU A 408 -24.91 1.41 -11.76
CA GLU A 408 -26.24 2.00 -11.60
C GLU A 408 -26.92 2.24 -12.96
N MET A 409 -26.20 2.85 -13.91
CA MET A 409 -26.75 3.10 -15.26
C MET A 409 -27.16 1.81 -15.98
N SER A 410 -26.37 0.73 -15.82
CA SER A 410 -26.69 -0.58 -16.41
C SER A 410 -27.94 -1.20 -15.77
N GLN A 411 -28.13 -1.04 -14.45
CA GLN A 411 -29.34 -1.52 -13.75
C GLN A 411 -30.59 -0.77 -14.20
N VAL A 412 -30.53 0.56 -14.29
CA VAL A 412 -31.66 1.39 -14.76
C VAL A 412 -32.04 1.03 -16.20
N GLN A 413 -31.08 0.80 -17.10
CA GLN A 413 -31.36 0.37 -18.46
C GLN A 413 -32.02 -1.01 -18.54
N MET A 414 -31.58 -1.97 -17.72
CA MET A 414 -32.23 -3.28 -17.66
C MET A 414 -33.67 -3.17 -17.15
N GLU A 415 -33.92 -2.43 -16.07
CA GLU A 415 -35.27 -2.24 -15.54
C GLU A 415 -36.20 -1.63 -16.59
N LEU A 416 -35.77 -0.57 -17.28
CA LEU A 416 -36.55 0.05 -18.35
C LEU A 416 -36.83 -0.90 -19.53
N SER A 417 -35.90 -1.80 -19.86
CA SER A 417 -36.07 -2.80 -20.94
C SER A 417 -37.01 -3.95 -20.59
N VAL A 418 -37.28 -4.19 -19.30
CA VAL A 418 -38.25 -5.20 -18.83
C VAL A 418 -39.68 -4.65 -18.85
N PHE A 419 -39.84 -3.33 -18.88
CA PHE A 419 -41.14 -2.64 -18.97
C PHE A 419 -41.50 -2.16 -20.40
N SER A 420 -40.65 -2.42 -21.39
CA SER A 420 -40.88 -2.19 -22.82
C SER A 420 -41.10 -3.50 -23.57
#